data_AF-A0A1I6NRD0-F1
#
_entry.id   AF-A0A1I6NRD0-F1
#
_cell.length_a   1.000
_cell.length_b   1.000
_cell.length_c   1.000
_cell.angle_alpha   90.00
_cell.angle_beta   90.00
_cell.angle_gamma   90.00
#
_symmetry.space_group_name_H-M   'P 1'
#
loop_
_entity.id
_entity.type
_entity.pdbx_description
1 polymer ?
#
loop_
_entity_poly.entity_id
_entity_poly.type
_entity_poly.pdbx_seq_one_letter_code
_entity_poly.pdbx_strand_id
1 'polypeptide(L)'
;MQDAGSQRMNHALQITEEAVQFVRVAQNSADPQVIQQAQRKLEQAKSALEAFGEVGDSNTARDPVSQGLAQLEQSRTTLAQSVSISDPVGYHLY
;
A
#
# COMPACT_ATOMS: atom_id res chain seq x y z
N MET A 1 12.94 -26.53 -9.76
CA MET A 1 13.40 -25.89 -8.52
C MET A 1 12.72 -24.53 -8.50
N GLN A 2 11.89 -24.22 -7.50
CA GLN A 2 11.31 -22.88 -7.40
C GLN A 2 12.39 -21.97 -6.82
N ASP A 3 12.82 -20.98 -7.59
CA ASP A 3 13.83 -20.01 -7.20
C ASP A 3 13.36 -19.19 -5.99
N ALA A 4 14.20 -19.09 -4.96
CA ALA A 4 13.90 -18.32 -3.75
C ALA A 4 13.55 -16.84 -4.06
N GLY A 5 13.99 -16.32 -5.21
CA GLY A 5 13.61 -15.00 -5.72
C GLY A 5 12.13 -14.92 -6.08
N SER A 6 11.59 -15.89 -6.81
CA SER A 6 10.18 -15.94 -7.22
C SER A 6 9.24 -16.06 -6.02
N GLN A 7 9.67 -16.78 -4.98
CA GLN A 7 8.89 -16.98 -3.76
C GLN A 7 8.84 -15.70 -2.90
N ARG A 8 9.96 -14.99 -2.77
CA ARG A 8 10.03 -13.68 -2.10
C ARG A 8 9.21 -12.62 -2.85
N MET A 9 9.25 -12.65 -4.17
CA MET A 9 8.46 -11.78 -5.03
C MET A 9 6.96 -12.00 -4.85
N ASN A 10 6.53 -13.25 -4.88
CA ASN A 10 5.13 -13.61 -4.68
C ASN A 10 4.66 -13.16 -3.29
N HIS A 11 5.49 -13.31 -2.26
CA HIS A 11 5.20 -12.82 -0.92
C HIS A 11 5.10 -11.28 -0.85
N ALA A 12 5.98 -10.55 -1.54
CA ALA A 12 5.91 -9.08 -1.58
C ALA A 12 4.67 -8.57 -2.33
N LEU A 13 4.29 -9.23 -3.42
CA LEU A 13 3.05 -8.94 -4.14
C LEU A 13 1.81 -9.27 -3.31
N GLN A 14 1.83 -10.37 -2.57
CA GLN A 14 0.76 -10.74 -1.65
C GLN A 14 0.54 -9.68 -0.56
N ILE A 15 1.63 -9.23 0.10
CA ILE A 15 1.57 -8.15 1.09
C ILE A 15 0.99 -6.86 0.47
N THR A 16 1.31 -6.59 -0.79
CA THR A 16 0.79 -5.45 -1.54
C THR A 16 -0.71 -5.56 -1.76
N GLU A 17 -1.20 -6.70 -2.26
CA GLU A 17 -2.63 -6.94 -2.45
C GLU A 17 -3.41 -6.84 -1.14
N GLU A 18 -2.88 -7.40 -0.05
CA GLU A 18 -3.47 -7.31 1.29
C GLU A 18 -3.56 -5.86 1.78
N ALA A 19 -2.51 -5.07 1.58
CA ALA A 19 -2.50 -3.65 1.94
C ALA A 19 -3.54 -2.86 1.14
N VAL A 20 -3.64 -3.09 -0.18
CA VAL A 20 -4.65 -2.46 -1.06
C VAL A 20 -6.07 -2.83 -0.63
N GLN A 21 -6.33 -4.09 -0.30
CA GLN A 21 -7.65 -4.51 0.19
C GLN A 21 -7.99 -3.89 1.55
N PHE A 22 -7.02 -3.85 2.46
CA PHE A 22 -7.20 -3.24 3.77
C PHE A 22 -7.51 -1.74 3.66
N VAL A 23 -6.88 -1.05 2.71
CA VAL A 23 -7.16 0.36 2.42
C VAL A 23 -8.60 0.58 1.96
N ARG A 24 -9.18 -0.32 1.15
CA ARG A 24 -10.62 -0.21 0.79
C ARG A 24 -11.53 -0.34 2.00
N VAL A 25 -11.20 -1.20 2.95
CA VAL A 25 -11.93 -1.32 4.23
C VAL A 25 -11.76 -0.03 5.04
N ALA A 26 -10.54 0.49 5.13
CA ALA A 26 -10.24 1.72 5.86
C ALA A 26 -10.91 2.96 5.27
N GLN A 27 -11.04 3.05 3.94
CA GLN A 27 -11.76 4.14 3.25
C GLN A 27 -13.23 4.21 3.63
N ASN A 28 -13.85 3.07 3.94
CA ASN A 28 -15.24 2.99 4.38
C ASN A 28 -15.39 2.98 5.91
N SER A 29 -14.27 3.09 6.64
CA SER A 29 -14.24 3.14 8.08
C SER A 29 -14.17 4.58 8.57
N ALA A 30 -14.99 4.93 9.55
CA ALA A 30 -14.87 6.19 10.28
C ALA A 30 -13.81 6.13 11.40
N ASP A 31 -13.19 4.97 11.61
CA ASP A 31 -12.24 4.76 12.70
C ASP A 31 -10.82 5.23 12.31
N PRO A 32 -10.27 6.23 13.02
CA PRO A 32 -8.94 6.76 12.71
C PRO A 32 -7.81 5.75 12.97
N GLN A 33 -8.00 4.77 13.86
CA GLN A 33 -7.01 3.71 14.06
C GLN A 33 -6.95 2.76 12.86
N VAL A 34 -8.09 2.46 12.23
CA VAL A 34 -8.14 1.65 11.01
C VAL A 34 -7.43 2.36 9.86
N ILE A 35 -7.64 3.67 9.73
CA ILE A 35 -6.95 4.52 8.73
C ILE A 35 -5.44 4.53 8.97
N GLN A 36 -5.01 4.75 10.22
CA GLN A 36 -3.59 4.71 10.61
C GLN A 36 -2.95 3.33 10.39
N GLN A 37 -3.69 2.25 10.64
CA GLN A 37 -3.23 0.89 10.34
C GLN A 37 -3.09 0.66 8.83
N ALA A 38 -3.99 1.21 8.02
CA ALA A 38 -3.92 1.11 6.57
C ALA A 38 -2.70 1.84 6.00
N GLN A 39 -2.39 3.02 6.54
CA GLN A 39 -1.16 3.76 6.18
C GLN A 39 0.09 2.95 6.51
N ARG A 40 0.17 2.35 7.71
CA ARG A 40 1.31 1.50 8.10
C ARG A 40 1.45 0.26 7.20
N LYS A 41 0.34 -0.39 6.85
CA LYS A 41 0.35 -1.54 5.93
C LYS A 41 0.80 -1.15 4.52
N LEU A 42 0.35 0.00 4.01
CA LEU A 42 0.83 0.53 2.72
C LEU A 42 2.33 0.81 2.74
N GLU A 43 2.85 1.37 3.82
CA GLU A 43 4.28 1.64 3.98
C GLU A 43 5.09 0.33 4.05
N GLN A 44 4.62 -0.65 4.82
CA GLN A 44 5.25 -1.98 4.89
C GLN A 44 5.29 -2.68 3.53
N ALA A 45 4.19 -2.62 2.76
CA ALA A 45 4.12 -3.18 1.42
C ALA A 45 5.08 -2.47 0.45
N LYS A 46 5.15 -1.13 0.53
CA LYS A 46 6.06 -0.33 -0.30
C LYS A 46 7.51 -0.70 -0.02
N SER A 47 7.91 -0.74 1.26
CA SER A 47 9.27 -1.14 1.66
C SER A 47 9.62 -2.57 1.25
N ALA A 48 8.66 -3.50 1.30
CA ALA A 48 8.87 -4.88 0.85
C ALA A 48 9.12 -4.97 -0.67
N LEU A 49 8.36 -4.21 -1.46
CA LEU A 49 8.53 -4.13 -2.92
C LEU A 49 9.82 -3.41 -3.30
N GLU A 50 10.17 -2.31 -2.63
CA GLU A 50 11.42 -1.55 -2.86
C GLU A 50 12.64 -2.41 -2.54
N ALA A 51 12.63 -3.11 -1.39
CA ALA A 51 13.70 -4.03 -1.03
C ALA A 51 13.86 -5.18 -2.04
N PHE A 52 12.76 -5.63 -2.67
CA PHE A 52 12.84 -6.63 -3.74
C PHE A 52 13.38 -6.02 -5.05
N GLY A 53 12.99 -4.80 -5.39
CA GLY A 53 13.48 -4.08 -6.57
C GLY A 53 14.99 -3.75 -6.49
N GLU A 54 15.50 -3.42 -5.31
CA GLU A 54 16.94 -3.19 -5.08
C GLU A 54 17.77 -4.48 -5.10
N VAL A 55 17.21 -5.58 -4.59
CA VAL A 55 17.91 -6.89 -4.57
C VAL A 55 17.77 -7.62 -5.92
N GLY A 56 16.72 -7.31 -6.68
CA GLY A 56 16.39 -7.90 -7.96
C GLY A 56 16.89 -7.07 -9.14
N ASP A 57 18.20 -7.10 -9.42
CA ASP A 57 18.82 -6.58 -10.66
C ASP A 57 18.37 -7.33 -11.94
N SER A 58 17.35 -8.19 -11.82
CA SER A 58 16.76 -8.93 -12.92
C SER A 58 15.65 -8.09 -13.55
N ASN A 59 15.83 -7.70 -14.81
CA ASN A 59 14.86 -6.98 -15.64
C ASN A 59 13.42 -7.56 -15.57
N THR A 60 13.30 -8.85 -15.24
CA THR A 60 12.04 -9.61 -15.04
C THR A 60 11.26 -9.24 -13.77
N ALA A 61 11.93 -8.77 -12.71
CA ALA A 61 11.30 -8.39 -11.44
C ALA A 61 10.75 -6.95 -11.45
N ARG A 62 11.26 -6.11 -12.34
CA ARG A 62 11.03 -4.66 -12.33
C ARG A 62 9.62 -4.26 -12.72
N ASP A 63 9.00 -4.97 -13.65
CA ASP A 63 7.64 -4.69 -14.14
C ASP A 63 6.55 -4.89 -13.06
N PRO A 64 6.42 -6.08 -12.44
CA PRO A 64 5.43 -6.31 -11.39
C PRO A 64 5.71 -5.54 -10.09
N VAL A 65 6.97 -5.26 -9.74
CA VAL A 65 7.30 -4.36 -8.63
C VAL A 65 6.80 -2.94 -8.91
N SER A 66 7.03 -2.43 -10.12
CA SER A 66 6.55 -1.10 -10.52
C SER A 66 5.01 -1.04 -10.53
N GLN A 67 4.34 -2.10 -10.99
CA GLN A 67 2.88 -2.19 -10.94
C GLN A 67 2.36 -2.23 -9.49
N GLY A 68 2.98 -3.01 -8.61
CA GLY A 68 2.61 -3.07 -7.19
C GLY A 68 2.80 -1.72 -6.49
N LEU A 69 3.92 -1.04 -6.74
CA LEU A 69 4.18 0.30 -6.22
C LEU A 69 3.12 1.31 -6.71
N ALA A 70 2.78 1.29 -7.99
CA ALA A 70 1.73 2.16 -8.54
C ALA A 70 0.36 1.91 -7.88
N GLN A 71 0.00 0.64 -7.62
CA GLN A 71 -1.24 0.30 -6.92
C GLN A 71 -1.24 0.78 -5.46
N LEU A 72 -0.11 0.69 -4.76
CA LEU A 72 0.05 1.22 -3.41
C LEU A 72 -0.07 2.74 -3.38
N GLU A 73 0.52 3.44 -4.35
CA GLU A 73 0.41 4.90 -4.47
C GLU A 73 -1.01 5.36 -4.76
N GLN A 74 -1.72 4.67 -5.66
CA GLN A 74 -3.14 4.93 -5.91
C GLN A 74 -3.95 4.72 -4.63
N SER A 75 -3.75 3.61 -3.94
CA SER A 75 -4.45 3.30 -2.68
C SER A 75 -4.16 4.33 -1.59
N ARG A 76 -2.91 4.79 -1.46
CA ARG A 76 -2.53 5.86 -0.53
C ARG A 76 -3.23 7.16 -0.85
N THR A 77 -3.32 7.51 -2.14
CA THR A 77 -4.02 8.71 -2.61
C THR A 77 -5.51 8.63 -2.28
N THR A 78 -6.15 7.50 -2.57
CA THR A 78 -7.57 7.31 -2.26
C THR A 78 -7.83 7.32 -0.75
N LEU A 79 -6.95 6.71 0.06
CA LEU A 79 -7.06 6.76 1.52
C LEU A 79 -6.95 8.21 2.03
N ALA A 80 -6.00 8.98 1.52
CA ALA A 80 -5.84 10.39 1.90
C ALA A 80 -7.08 11.22 1.51
N GLN A 81 -7.68 10.96 0.35
CA GLN A 81 -8.92 11.60 -0.06
C GLN A 81 -10.10 11.25 0.86
N SER A 82 -10.26 9.99 1.26
CA SER A 82 -11.31 9.58 2.21
C SER A 82 -11.14 10.22 3.59
N VAL A 83 -9.89 10.38 4.07
CA VAL A 83 -9.60 11.10 5.32
C VAL A 83 -9.93 12.57 5.18
N SER A 84 -9.54 13.22 4.08
CA SER A 84 -9.88 14.63 3.83
C SER A 84 -11.37 14.89 3.67
N ILE A 85 -12.17 13.89 3.25
CA ILE A 85 -13.64 13.99 3.19
C ILE A 85 -14.28 13.73 4.56
N SER A 86 -13.65 12.89 5.39
CA SER A 86 -14.11 12.58 6.76
C SER A 86 -13.58 13.53 7.83
N ASP A 87 -12.77 14.51 7.45
CA ASP A 87 -12.57 15.73 8.23
C ASP A 87 -13.70 16.69 7.83
N PRO A 88 -14.86 16.71 8.52
CA PRO A 88 -15.62 17.93 8.50
C PRO A 88 -14.66 18.95 9.09
N VAL A 89 -14.17 19.87 8.27
CA VAL A 89 -13.61 21.13 8.75
C VAL A 89 -14.66 21.67 9.72
N GLY A 90 -14.44 21.39 11.00
CA GLY A 90 -15.21 21.91 12.09
C GLY A 90 -14.96 23.40 12.03
N TYR A 91 -15.99 24.13 11.61
CA TYR A 91 -16.35 25.41 12.19
C TYR A 91 -15.39 25.88 13.28
N HIS A 92 -14.39 26.69 12.91
CA HIS A 92 -13.94 27.74 13.80
C HIS A 92 -14.69 29.01 13.38
N LEU A 93 -15.93 29.11 13.87
CA LEU A 93 -16.53 30.40 14.20
C LEU A 93 -15.61 31.03 15.25
N TYR A 94 -14.90 32.10 14.89
CA TYR A 94 -14.69 33.32 15.67
C TYR A 94 -14.11 34.40 14.76
#